data_AF-A0A4Z1CTY5-F1
#
_entry.id   AF-A0A4Z1CTY5-F1
#
_cell.length_a   1.000
_cell.length_b   1.000
_cell.length_c   1.000
_cell.angle_alpha   90.00
_cell.angle_beta   90.00
_cell.angle_gamma   90.00
#
_symmetry.space_group_name_H-M   'P 1'
#
loop_
_entity.id
_entity.type
_entity.pdbx_description
1 polymer ?
#
loop_
_entity_poly.entity_id
_entity_poly.type
_entity_poly.pdbx_seq_one_letter_code
_entity_poly.pdbx_strand_id
1 'polypeptide(L)' 'MTDRMGALLAALDTQGFKSRQTGSGMWMFSRGGTMITYYRTPETPGEWLDLIKLLNGAGLAFPPGD' A
#
# COMPACT_ATOMS: atom_id res chain seq x y z
N MET A 1 11.30 8.20 -10.91
CA MET A 1 10.38 7.05 -10.98
C MET A 1 10.13 6.45 -9.58
N THR A 2 10.21 7.27 -8.53
CA THR A 2 10.17 6.87 -7.10
C THR A 2 8.88 7.36 -6.42
N ASP A 3 8.10 8.21 -7.07
CA ASP A 3 7.00 8.94 -6.46
C ASP A 3 5.73 8.12 -6.19
N ARG A 4 5.48 7.02 -6.91
CA ARG A 4 4.23 6.24 -6.73
C ARG A 4 4.16 5.55 -5.37
N MET A 5 5.27 4.96 -4.93
CA MET A 5 5.32 4.34 -3.60
C MET A 5 5.27 5.39 -2.51
N GLY A 6 5.99 6.51 -2.66
CA GLY A 6 5.90 7.63 -1.71
C GLY A 6 4.48 8.18 -1.56
N ALA A 7 3.79 8.42 -2.68
CA ALA A 7 2.39 8.88 -2.68
C ALA A 7 1.44 7.86 -2.05
N LEU A 8 1.65 6.57 -2.32
CA LEU A 8 0.88 5.50 -1.68
C LEU A 8 1.05 5.50 -0.16
N LEU A 9 2.29 5.56 0.30
CA LEU A 9 2.63 5.58 1.74
C LEU A 9 2.06 6.83 2.42
N ALA A 10 2.09 7.99 1.76
CA ALA A 10 1.48 9.21 2.27
C ALA A 10 -0.05 9.11 2.36
N ALA A 11 -0.71 8.52 1.35
CA ALA A 11 -2.16 8.29 1.38
C ALA A 11 -2.56 7.28 2.47
N LEU A 12 -1.75 6.24 2.66
CA LEU A 12 -1.89 5.27 3.75
C LEU A 12 -1.78 5.96 5.11
N ASP A 13 -0.72 6.74 5.34
CA ASP A 13 -0.47 7.46 6.59
C ASP A 13 -1.61 8.44 6.92
N THR A 14 -2.08 9.19 5.91
CA THR A 14 -3.24 10.11 6.03
C THR A 14 -4.51 9.39 6.51
N GLN A 15 -4.66 8.12 6.16
CA GLN A 15 -5.82 7.29 6.51
C GLN A 15 -5.60 6.43 7.77
N GLY A 16 -4.46 6.59 8.44
CA GLY A 16 -4.11 5.86 9.66
C GLY A 16 -3.63 4.43 9.41
N PHE A 17 -3.18 4.11 8.20
CA PHE A 17 -2.47 2.86 7.93
C PHE A 17 -1.01 2.99 8.34
N LYS A 18 -0.48 1.94 8.97
CA LYS A 18 0.95 1.79 9.25
C LYS A 18 1.60 0.95 8.16
N SER A 19 2.51 1.56 7.42
CA SER A 19 3.32 0.89 6.41
C SER A 19 4.73 0.65 6.93
N ARG A 20 5.24 -0.58 6.77
CA ARG A 20 6.59 -0.98 7.16
C ARG A 20 7.21 -1.86 6.08
N GLN A 21 8.43 -1.54 5.67
CA GLN A 21 9.23 -2.43 4.86
C GLN A 21 10.11 -3.30 5.77
N THR A 22 10.18 -4.58 5.47
CA THR A 22 11.08 -5.54 6.14
C THR A 22 12.44 -5.57 5.42
N GLY A 23 13.48 -6.06 6.10
CA GLY A 23 14.83 -6.17 5.52
C GLY A 23 14.92 -7.07 4.27
N SER A 24 13.93 -7.93 4.06
CA SER A 24 13.82 -8.79 2.86
C SER A 24 13.12 -8.10 1.68
N GLY A 25 12.73 -6.83 1.82
CA GLY A 25 12.01 -6.08 0.77
C GLY A 25 10.49 -6.26 0.78
N MET A 26 9.96 -7.07 1.69
CA MET A 26 8.52 -7.26 1.87
C MET A 26 7.88 -6.07 2.57
N TRP A 27 6.72 -5.64 2.07
CA TRP A 27 5.92 -4.55 2.62
C TRP A 27 4.80 -5.10 3.50
N MET A 28 4.62 -4.48 4.66
CA MET A 28 3.55 -4.74 5.61
C MET A 28 2.73 -3.48 5.78
N PHE A 29 1.42 -3.59 5.61
CA PHE A 29 0.46 -2.50 5.80
C PHE A 29 -0.54 -2.93 6.86
N SER A 30 -0.77 -2.14 7.90
CA SER A 30 -1.74 -2.49 8.93
C SER A 30 -2.62 -1.32 9.36
N ARG A 31 -3.90 -1.61 9.62
CA ARG A 31 -4.87 -0.65 10.14
C ARG A 31 -5.91 -1.36 10.99
N GLY A 32 -6.06 -0.93 12.24
CA GLY A 32 -7.19 -1.31 13.10
C GLY A 32 -7.46 -2.82 13.20
N GLY A 33 -6.43 -3.67 13.15
CA GLY A 33 -6.55 -5.13 13.21
C GLY A 33 -6.45 -5.86 11.87
N THR A 34 -6.53 -5.16 10.73
CA THR A 34 -6.27 -5.72 9.41
C THR A 34 -4.79 -5.55 9.06
N MET A 35 -4.11 -6.64 8.70
CA MET A 35 -2.72 -6.63 8.26
C MET A 35 -2.62 -7.22 6.86
N ILE A 36 -2.09 -6.43 5.92
CA ILE A 36 -1.76 -6.83 4.56
C ILE A 36 -0.25 -6.99 4.48
N THR A 37 0.16 -8.10 3.87
CA THR A 37 1.56 -8.42 3.68
C THR A 37 1.79 -8.63 2.19
N TYR A 38 2.76 -7.92 1.62
CA TYR A 38 3.05 -7.92 0.20
C TYR A 38 4.53 -8.21 -0.02
N TYR A 39 4.83 -9.39 -0.58
CA TYR A 39 6.16 -10.02 -0.54
C TYR A 39 7.27 -9.27 -1.27
N ARG A 40 6.94 -8.33 -2.17
CA ARG A 40 7.91 -7.56 -2.98
C ARG A 40 7.38 -6.17 -3.26
N THR A 41 8.25 -5.19 -3.53
CA THR A 41 7.79 -3.91 -4.10
C THR A 41 7.19 -4.16 -5.49
N PRO A 42 5.97 -3.68 -5.80
CA PRO A 42 5.38 -3.85 -7.12
C PRO A 42 6.20 -3.09 -8.18
N GLU A 43 6.60 -3.80 -9.23
CA GLU A 43 7.38 -3.24 -10.34
C GLU A 43 6.55 -3.03 -11.59
N THR A 44 5.52 -3.88 -11.78
CA THR A 44 4.64 -3.85 -12.94
C THR A 44 3.30 -3.17 -12.62
N PRO A 45 2.63 -2.55 -13.61
CA PRO A 45 1.31 -1.94 -13.39
C PRO A 45 0.26 -2.94 -12.89
N GLY A 46 0.35 -4.22 -13.29
CA GLY A 46 -0.52 -5.27 -12.77
C GLY A 46 -0.34 -5.51 -11.27
N GLU A 47 0.91 -5.55 -10.80
CA GLU A 47 1.22 -5.67 -9.36
C GLU A 47 0.81 -4.43 -8.56
N TRP A 48 0.93 -3.25 -9.15
CA TRP A 48 0.41 -2.03 -8.54
C TRP A 48 -1.11 -2.08 -8.37
N LEU A 49 -1.85 -2.51 -9.40
CA LEU A 49 -3.30 -2.67 -9.32
C LEU A 49 -3.71 -3.73 -8.29
N ASP A 50 -2.97 -4.83 -8.20
CA ASP A 50 -3.23 -5.89 -7.22
C ASP A 50 -3.02 -5.39 -5.78
N LEU A 51 -1.91 -4.70 -5.52
CA LEU A 51 -1.63 -4.05 -4.24
C LEU A 51 -2.72 -3.03 -3.87
N ILE A 52 -3.11 -2.17 -4.80
CA ILE A 52 -4.17 -1.16 -4.60
C ILE A 52 -5.50 -1.84 -4.25
N LYS A 53 -5.87 -2.92 -4.97
CA LYS A 53 -7.08 -3.70 -4.68
C LYS A 53 -7.05 -4.35 -3.31
N LEU A 54 -5.92 -4.94 -2.92
CA LEU A 54 -5.72 -5.50 -1.58
C LEU A 54 -5.93 -4.44 -0.51
N LEU A 55 -5.26 -3.30 -0.65
CA LEU A 55 -5.37 -2.20 0.29
C LEU A 55 -6.81 -1.65 0.35
N ASN A 56 -7.49 -1.54 -0.80
CA ASN A 56 -8.90 -1.12 -0.85
C ASN A 56 -9.83 -2.10 -0.13
N GLY A 57 -9.58 -3.41 -0.27
CA GLY A 57 -10.28 -4.46 0.49
C GLY A 57 -10.07 -4.36 2.00
N ALA A 58 -8.91 -3.85 2.45
CA ALA A 58 -8.65 -3.53 3.87
C ALA A 58 -9.19 -2.15 4.30
N GLY A 59 -9.96 -1.48 3.44
CA GLY A 59 -10.58 -0.19 3.74
C GLY A 59 -9.74 1.02 3.38
N LEU A 60 -8.69 0.88 2.56
CA LEU A 60 -8.00 2.03 1.98
C LEU A 60 -8.90 2.69 0.94
N ALA A 61 -9.44 3.85 1.29
CA ALA A 61 -10.18 4.67 0.35
C ALA A 61 -9.19 5.53 -0.41
N PHE A 62 -8.78 5.10 -1.62
CA PHE A 62 -8.13 6.07 -2.50
C PHE A 62 -9.14 7.17 -2.79
N PRO A 63 -8.77 8.46 -2.67
CA PRO A 63 -9.64 9.51 -3.16
C PRO A 63 -9.96 9.19 -4.63
N PRO A 64 -11.22 9.29 -5.07
CA PRO A 64 -11.54 9.18 -6.48
C PRO A 64 -10.63 10.20 -7.19
N GLY A 65 -9.79 9.71 -8.10
CA GLY A 65 -8.97 10.59 -8.92
C GLY A 65 -9.90 11.48 -9.71
N ASP A 66 -9.79 12.78 -9.47
CA ASP A 66 -10.36 13.83 -10.34
C ASP A 66 -9.58 13.86 -11.66
#